data_AF-A0A938DTH2-F1
#
_entry.id   AF-A0A938DTH2-F1
#
_cell.length_a   1.000
_cell.length_b   1.000
_cell.length_c   1.000
_cell.angle_alpha   90.00
_cell.angle_beta   90.00
_cell.angle_gamma   90.00
#
_symmetry.space_group_name_H-M   'P 1'
#
loop_
_entity.id
_entity.type
_entity.pdbx_description
1 polymer ?
#
loop_
_entity_poly.entity_id
_entity_poly.type
_entity_poly.pdbx_seq_one_letter_code
_entity_poly.pdbx_strand_id
1 'polypeptide(L)'
;MDAEGVPEPQPDDSVAPTGEPGTLVQSGESGESEILFDALGQSLYLYTPDADRPPDSPPTCFGDCATAWPPLLSTGTPTAGGGVDASLLGTVKRADGRQQVTYAGQPLYLFASDQPGTTSGQGVGGVWFLVSPSGQAVPAGS
;
A
#
# COMPACT_ATOMS: atom_id res chain seq x y z
N MET A 1 46.47 -37.21 15.02
CA MET A 1 45.27 -37.47 15.84
C MET A 1 44.52 -36.16 15.83
N ASP A 2 43.86 -35.98 14.70
CA ASP A 2 43.50 -34.72 14.11
C ASP A 2 42.17 -34.26 14.70
N ALA A 3 42.04 -32.96 14.91
CA ALA A 3 40.86 -32.32 15.45
C ALA A 3 39.74 -32.31 14.39
N GLU A 4 38.69 -33.10 14.60
CA GLU A 4 37.49 -33.02 13.76
C GLU A 4 36.51 -32.02 14.40
N GLY A 5 36.64 -30.77 13.97
CA GLY A 5 35.62 -29.74 14.19
C GLY A 5 34.35 -30.12 13.42
N VAL A 6 33.25 -30.26 14.15
CA VAL A 6 31.91 -30.39 13.57
C VAL A 6 31.48 -29.00 13.08
N PRO A 7 31.11 -28.80 11.80
CA PRO A 7 30.53 -27.54 11.37
C PRO A 7 29.11 -27.41 11.96
N GLU A 8 28.87 -26.33 12.71
CA GLU A 8 27.53 -25.85 13.05
C GLU A 8 26.75 -25.56 11.75
N PRO A 9 25.50 -26.03 11.59
CA PRO A 9 24.65 -25.55 10.51
C PRO A 9 24.36 -24.07 10.76
N GLN A 10 24.73 -23.24 9.78
CA GLN A 10 24.50 -21.80 9.73
C GLN A 10 22.99 -21.49 9.80
N PRO A 11 22.58 -20.35 10.38
CA PRO A 11 21.18 -19.96 10.50
C PRO A 11 20.50 -19.89 9.13
N ASP A 12 19.26 -20.37 9.14
CA ASP A 12 18.30 -20.42 8.04
C ASP A 12 18.35 -19.14 7.17
N ASP A 13 18.57 -19.36 5.88
CA ASP A 13 18.48 -18.39 4.80
C ASP A 13 17.04 -17.85 4.77
N SER A 14 16.76 -16.83 5.60
CA SER A 14 15.52 -16.06 5.52
C SER A 14 15.50 -15.40 4.15
N VAL A 15 14.80 -16.05 3.23
CA VAL A 15 14.52 -15.62 1.85
C VAL A 15 14.19 -14.13 1.84
N ALA A 16 15.16 -13.30 1.48
CA ALA A 16 14.90 -11.93 1.08
C ALA A 16 14.05 -11.99 -0.20
N PRO A 17 12.95 -11.21 -0.32
CA PRO A 17 12.18 -11.19 -1.55
C PRO A 17 13.09 -10.77 -2.71
N THR A 18 13.36 -11.70 -3.62
CA THR A 18 14.21 -11.51 -4.81
C THR A 18 13.40 -10.80 -5.90
N GLY A 19 12.87 -9.62 -5.58
CA GLY A 19 12.20 -8.73 -6.52
C GLY A 19 12.90 -7.39 -6.55
N GLU A 20 13.03 -6.78 -7.73
CA GLU A 20 13.45 -5.37 -7.82
C GLU A 20 12.53 -4.51 -6.92
N PRO A 21 13.09 -3.53 -6.21
CA PRO A 21 12.31 -2.65 -5.36
C PRO A 21 11.28 -1.90 -6.21
N GLY A 22 10.04 -1.95 -5.77
CA GLY A 22 8.90 -1.27 -6.37
C GLY A 22 8.54 0.01 -5.64
N THR A 23 7.27 0.38 -5.76
CA THR A 23 6.72 1.60 -5.16
C THR A 23 6.87 1.62 -3.64
N LEU A 24 7.36 2.74 -3.11
CA LEU A 24 7.48 3.00 -1.68
C LEU A 24 6.16 3.50 -1.10
N VAL A 25 5.77 2.97 0.05
CA VAL A 25 4.68 3.46 0.89
C VAL A 25 5.26 3.83 2.25
N GLN A 26 4.98 5.03 2.74
CA GLN A 26 5.46 5.56 4.02
C GLN A 26 4.29 6.17 4.81
N SER A 27 4.40 6.30 6.12
CA SER A 27 3.42 7.03 6.91
C SER A 27 3.86 8.46 7.19
N GLY A 28 2.91 9.32 7.51
CA GLY A 28 3.15 10.70 7.92
C GLY A 28 1.92 11.33 8.55
N GLU A 29 2.13 12.45 9.22
CA GLU A 29 1.05 13.19 9.88
C GLU A 29 0.23 14.02 8.87
N SER A 30 -1.09 13.99 9.03
CA SER A 30 -2.03 14.89 8.37
C SER A 30 -3.04 15.38 9.41
N GLY A 31 -2.86 16.61 9.86
CA GLY A 31 -3.61 17.16 10.99
C GLY A 31 -3.35 16.35 12.27
N GLU A 32 -4.41 15.77 12.85
CA GLU A 32 -4.35 14.96 14.07
C GLU A 32 -4.28 13.45 13.78
N SER A 33 -4.18 13.05 12.51
CA SER A 33 -4.15 11.64 12.08
C SER A 33 -2.82 11.28 11.43
N GLU A 34 -2.39 10.02 11.61
CA GLU A 34 -1.30 9.44 10.82
C GLU A 34 -1.90 8.69 9.63
N ILE A 35 -1.38 8.94 8.43
CA ILE A 35 -1.87 8.38 7.16
C ILE A 35 -0.72 7.89 6.28
N LEU A 36 -1.05 7.12 5.25
CA LEU A 36 -0.10 6.64 4.27
C LEU A 36 0.09 7.60 3.09
N PHE A 37 1.32 7.66 2.60
CA PHE A 37 1.76 8.41 1.43
C PHE A 37 2.62 7.53 0.51
N ASP A 38 2.68 7.88 -0.78
CA ASP A 38 3.68 7.34 -1.70
C ASP A 38 5.06 8.02 -1.55
N ALA A 39 6.03 7.62 -2.36
CA ALA A 39 7.36 8.25 -2.43
C ALA A 39 7.33 9.76 -2.77
N LEU A 40 6.28 10.21 -3.46
CA LEU A 40 6.12 11.60 -3.91
C LEU A 40 5.35 12.45 -2.89
N GLY A 41 4.95 11.86 -1.75
CA GLY A 41 4.16 12.54 -0.72
C GLY A 41 2.69 12.69 -1.07
N GLN A 42 2.16 11.94 -2.04
CA GLN A 42 0.74 11.91 -2.35
C GLN A 42 0.01 11.00 -1.37
N SER A 43 -1.11 11.49 -0.84
CA SER A 43 -1.94 10.76 0.13
C SER A 43 -2.56 9.52 -0.51
N LEU A 44 -2.61 8.43 0.24
CA LEU A 44 -3.17 7.15 -0.20
C LEU A 44 -4.57 6.92 0.36
N TYR A 45 -5.42 6.37 -0.49
CA TYR A 45 -6.84 6.18 -0.22
C TYR A 45 -7.29 4.72 -0.42
N LEU A 46 -8.27 4.30 0.38
CA LEU A 46 -9.12 3.14 0.17
C LEU A 46 -10.40 3.54 -0.53
N TYR A 47 -10.90 2.62 -1.37
CA TYR A 47 -12.21 2.68 -2.00
C TYR A 47 -13.16 1.70 -1.29
N THR A 48 -14.23 2.16 -0.64
CA THR A 48 -15.07 1.27 0.17
C THR A 48 -15.70 0.09 -0.59
N PRO A 49 -16.14 0.22 -1.86
CA PRO A 49 -16.62 -0.93 -2.62
C PRO A 49 -15.54 -1.98 -2.91
N ASP A 50 -14.26 -1.62 -2.85
CA ASP A 50 -13.16 -2.59 -2.84
C ASP A 50 -12.91 -3.13 -1.42
N ALA A 51 -13.00 -2.28 -0.40
CA ALA A 51 -12.81 -2.63 1.01
C ALA A 51 -13.83 -3.60 1.60
N ASP A 52 -15.06 -3.56 1.11
CA ASP A 52 -16.14 -4.46 1.53
C ASP A 52 -16.02 -5.86 0.91
N ARG A 53 -15.02 -6.09 0.04
CA ARG A 53 -14.77 -7.37 -0.62
C ARG A 53 -13.68 -8.16 0.09
N PRO A 54 -13.57 -9.48 -0.13
CA PRO A 54 -12.49 -10.28 0.44
C PRO A 54 -11.11 -9.67 0.14
N PRO A 55 -10.15 -9.77 1.08
CA PRO A 55 -8.80 -9.26 0.86
C PRO A 55 -8.20 -9.82 -0.43
N ASP A 56 -7.37 -9.02 -1.09
CA ASP A 56 -6.70 -9.34 -2.35
C ASP A 56 -7.64 -9.56 -3.54
N SER A 57 -8.92 -9.16 -3.41
CA SER A 57 -9.84 -9.12 -4.54
C SER A 57 -9.38 -8.14 -5.62
N PRO A 58 -9.48 -8.49 -6.91
CA PRO A 58 -9.16 -7.56 -7.99
C PRO A 58 -9.96 -6.25 -7.86
N PRO A 59 -9.32 -5.08 -7.98
CA PRO A 59 -9.98 -3.78 -7.79
C PRO A 59 -11.10 -3.57 -8.81
N THR A 60 -12.11 -2.76 -8.47
CA THR A 60 -13.25 -2.45 -9.35
C THR A 60 -13.18 -1.07 -9.99
N CYS A 61 -12.30 -0.19 -9.50
CA CYS A 61 -12.15 1.15 -10.04
C CYS A 61 -11.36 1.12 -11.38
N PHE A 62 -12.07 1.35 -12.48
CA PHE A 62 -11.55 1.46 -13.85
C PHE A 62 -12.22 2.62 -14.61
N GLY A 63 -11.75 2.94 -15.80
CA GLY A 63 -12.30 4.02 -16.63
C GLY A 63 -12.22 5.37 -15.92
N ASP A 64 -13.31 6.14 -15.95
CA ASP A 64 -13.38 7.46 -15.31
C ASP A 64 -13.10 7.42 -13.80
N CYS A 65 -13.43 6.31 -13.13
CA CYS A 65 -13.05 6.11 -11.73
C CYS A 65 -11.54 6.16 -11.58
N ALA A 66 -10.79 5.41 -12.39
CA ALA A 66 -9.33 5.39 -12.35
C ALA A 66 -8.68 6.66 -12.91
N THR A 67 -9.43 7.49 -13.64
CA THR A 67 -8.99 8.84 -14.03
C THR A 67 -9.03 9.81 -12.85
N ALA A 68 -10.11 9.78 -12.07
CA ALA A 68 -10.24 10.60 -10.87
C ALA A 68 -9.43 10.05 -9.68
N TRP A 69 -9.32 8.72 -9.60
CA TRP A 69 -8.66 7.98 -8.52
C TRP A 69 -7.63 7.00 -9.09
N PRO A 70 -6.46 7.50 -9.53
CA PRO A 70 -5.45 6.66 -10.14
C PRO A 70 -5.01 5.52 -9.19
N PRO A 71 -4.89 4.27 -9.68
CA PRO A 71 -4.36 3.19 -8.87
C PRO A 71 -2.88 3.44 -8.55
N LEU A 72 -2.45 3.15 -7.32
CA LEU A 72 -1.03 3.14 -6.99
C LEU A 72 -0.37 1.90 -7.60
N LEU A 73 0.30 2.07 -8.74
CA LEU A 73 0.91 0.95 -9.46
C LEU A 73 2.33 0.67 -8.96
N SER A 74 2.78 -0.58 -9.14
CA SER A 74 4.17 -0.96 -8.90
C SER A 74 4.66 -1.93 -9.99
N THR A 75 5.90 -1.76 -10.43
CA THR A 75 6.58 -2.70 -11.34
C THR A 75 7.41 -3.75 -10.59
N GLY A 76 7.75 -3.48 -9.33
CA GLY A 76 8.51 -4.36 -8.45
C GLY A 76 7.77 -4.64 -7.13
N THR A 77 8.46 -5.26 -6.17
CA THR A 77 7.90 -5.53 -4.84
C THR A 77 7.77 -4.20 -4.08
N PRO A 78 6.56 -3.81 -3.64
CA PRO A 78 6.39 -2.56 -2.88
C PRO A 78 7.25 -2.57 -1.61
N THR A 79 7.73 -1.39 -1.23
CA THR A 79 8.64 -1.23 -0.09
C THR A 79 7.99 -0.39 1.01
N ALA A 80 8.24 -0.75 2.26
CA ALA A 80 7.79 0.00 3.43
C ALA A 80 8.83 1.07 3.79
N GLY A 81 8.38 2.32 3.89
CA GLY A 81 9.09 3.43 4.48
C GLY A 81 8.82 3.55 5.98
N GLY A 82 9.18 4.70 6.57
CA GLY A 82 8.97 4.95 7.99
C GLY A 82 7.51 4.79 8.40
N GLY A 83 7.28 4.13 9.54
CA GLY A 83 5.95 3.93 10.15
C GLY A 83 5.01 2.98 9.41
N VAL A 84 5.48 2.28 8.37
CA VAL A 84 4.68 1.31 7.61
C VAL A 84 5.08 -0.12 7.96
N ASP A 85 4.07 -0.99 8.18
CA ASP A 85 4.31 -2.41 8.38
C ASP A 85 4.46 -3.11 7.02
N ALA A 86 5.67 -3.58 6.73
CA ALA A 86 5.98 -4.29 5.50
C ALA A 86 5.13 -5.56 5.30
N SER A 87 4.64 -6.18 6.38
CA SER A 87 3.81 -7.39 6.33
C SER A 87 2.41 -7.12 5.80
N LEU A 88 1.97 -5.86 5.84
CA LEU A 88 0.68 -5.44 5.30
C LEU A 88 0.77 -5.06 3.81
N LEU A 89 1.98 -4.83 3.27
CA LEU A 89 2.16 -4.52 1.87
C LEU A 89 2.00 -5.75 0.99
N GLY A 90 1.29 -5.57 -0.11
CA GLY A 90 1.12 -6.58 -1.13
C GLY A 90 0.91 -5.97 -2.50
N THR A 91 0.55 -6.81 -3.46
CA THR A 91 0.07 -6.37 -4.77
C THR A 91 -1.10 -7.22 -5.21
N VAL A 92 -1.98 -6.61 -6.00
CA VAL A 92 -3.06 -7.30 -6.69
C VAL A 92 -2.94 -7.08 -8.19
N LYS A 93 -3.15 -8.14 -8.97
CA LYS A 93 -3.19 -8.05 -10.43
C LYS A 93 -4.53 -7.44 -10.85
N ARG A 94 -4.46 -6.31 -11.54
CA ARG A 94 -5.62 -5.66 -12.15
C ARG A 94 -6.06 -6.41 -13.42
N ALA A 95 -7.32 -6.26 -13.80
CA ALA A 95 -7.87 -6.82 -15.04
C ALA A 95 -7.17 -6.29 -16.31
N ASP A 96 -6.59 -5.09 -16.23
CA ASP A 96 -5.76 -4.49 -17.30
C ASP A 96 -4.32 -5.03 -17.37
N GLY A 97 -3.97 -5.99 -16.50
CA GLY A 97 -2.68 -6.67 -16.47
C GLY A 97 -1.61 -5.98 -15.63
N ARG A 98 -1.85 -4.77 -15.14
CA ARG A 98 -0.91 -4.03 -14.26
C ARG A 98 -0.99 -4.54 -12.82
N GLN A 99 0.08 -4.34 -12.05
CA GLN A 99 0.09 -4.61 -10.61
C GLN A 99 -0.19 -3.33 -9.84
N GLN A 100 -1.16 -3.40 -8.93
CA GLN A 100 -1.49 -2.33 -8.00
C GLN A 100 -1.04 -2.71 -6.61
N VAL A 101 -0.48 -1.76 -5.89
CA VAL A 101 -0.09 -1.91 -4.49
C VAL A 101 -1.35 -2.10 -3.64
N THR A 102 -1.29 -3.07 -2.74
CA THR A 102 -2.27 -3.26 -1.68
C THR A 102 -1.64 -2.99 -0.32
N TYR A 103 -2.46 -2.59 0.64
CA TYR A 103 -2.09 -2.52 2.04
C TYR A 103 -3.18 -3.13 2.90
N ALA A 104 -2.83 -4.05 3.79
CA ALA A 104 -3.77 -4.89 4.55
C ALA A 104 -4.80 -5.60 3.64
N GLY A 105 -4.35 -6.06 2.46
CA GLY A 105 -5.20 -6.73 1.47
C GLY A 105 -6.10 -5.80 0.65
N GLN A 106 -5.97 -4.48 0.82
CA GLN A 106 -6.82 -3.49 0.17
C GLN A 106 -6.09 -2.69 -0.91
N PRO A 107 -6.67 -2.52 -2.12
CA PRO A 107 -6.03 -1.77 -3.20
C PRO A 107 -5.90 -0.28 -2.85
N LEU A 108 -4.68 0.26 -3.02
CA LEU A 108 -4.38 1.66 -2.71
C LEU A 108 -4.54 2.56 -3.94
N TYR A 109 -5.14 3.73 -3.72
CA TYR A 109 -5.42 4.72 -4.74
C TYR A 109 -4.84 6.08 -4.38
N LEU A 110 -4.59 6.88 -5.42
CA LEU A 110 -4.29 8.30 -5.35
C LEU A 110 -5.57 9.10 -5.67
N PHE A 111 -5.56 10.40 -5.38
CA PHE A 111 -6.59 11.31 -5.87
C PHE A 111 -5.99 12.28 -6.89
N ALA A 112 -6.52 12.32 -8.11
CA ALA A 112 -5.93 13.09 -9.20
C ALA A 112 -5.93 14.61 -8.98
N SER A 113 -6.78 15.11 -8.08
CA SER A 113 -6.83 16.54 -7.73
C SER A 113 -5.96 16.90 -6.53
N ASP A 114 -5.37 15.91 -5.84
CA ASP A 114 -4.46 16.17 -4.74
C ASP A 114 -3.06 16.54 -5.26
N GLN A 115 -2.40 17.42 -4.50
CA GLN A 115 -0.97 17.67 -4.57
C GLN A 115 -0.28 16.92 -3.42
N PRO A 116 1.05 16.78 -3.43
CA PRO A 116 1.76 16.21 -2.29
C PRO A 116 1.38 16.89 -0.97
N GLY A 117 1.04 16.09 0.04
CA GLY A 117 0.61 16.54 1.37
C GLY A 117 -0.85 16.99 1.47
N THR A 118 -1.62 17.03 0.38
CA THR A 118 -3.05 17.37 0.44
C THR A 118 -3.91 16.12 0.60
N THR A 119 -5.03 16.27 1.28
CA THR A 119 -5.96 15.18 1.63
C THR A 119 -7.40 15.50 1.21
N SER A 120 -7.57 16.23 0.11
CA SER A 120 -8.89 16.74 -0.33
C SER A 120 -9.84 15.64 -0.83
N GLY A 121 -9.31 14.44 -1.09
CA GLY A 121 -10.08 13.26 -1.43
C GLY A 121 -10.83 12.63 -0.24
N GLN A 122 -10.52 13.04 0.99
CA GLN A 122 -11.10 12.42 2.18
C GLN A 122 -12.64 12.57 2.20
N GLY A 123 -13.33 11.43 2.29
CA GLY A 123 -14.79 11.37 2.36
C GLY A 123 -15.51 11.67 1.03
N VAL A 124 -14.80 11.83 -0.09
CA VAL A 124 -15.45 12.10 -1.38
C VAL A 124 -16.45 10.99 -1.72
N GLY A 125 -17.68 11.38 -2.03
CA GLY A 125 -18.77 10.46 -2.34
C GLY A 125 -19.15 9.49 -1.22
N GLY A 126 -18.62 9.67 0.01
CA GLY A 126 -18.79 8.75 1.13
C GLY A 126 -18.14 7.38 0.93
N VAL A 127 -17.21 7.25 -0.03
CA VAL A 127 -16.62 5.97 -0.43
C VAL A 127 -15.10 6.01 -0.59
N TRP A 128 -14.48 7.16 -0.40
CA TRP A 128 -13.03 7.35 -0.49
C TRP A 128 -12.47 7.81 0.84
N PHE A 129 -11.52 7.07 1.40
CA PHE A 129 -10.99 7.35 2.73
C PHE A 129 -9.48 7.18 2.79
N LEU A 130 -8.80 8.10 3.49
CA LEU A 130 -7.37 7.99 3.78
C LEU A 130 -7.06 6.70 4.52
N VAL A 131 -5.89 6.14 4.29
CA VAL A 131 -5.45 4.89 4.92
C VAL A 131 -4.54 5.20 6.10
N SER A 132 -4.81 4.63 7.27
CA SER A 132 -3.92 4.68 8.43
C SER A 132 -2.76 3.69 8.30
N PRO A 133 -1.68 3.85 9.09
CA PRO A 133 -0.59 2.86 9.20
C PRO A 133 -1.05 1.44 9.56
N SER A 134 -2.18 1.33 10.27
CA SER A 134 -2.80 0.06 10.62
C SER A 134 -3.69 -0.54 9.51
N GLY A 135 -3.70 0.07 8.32
CA GLY A 135 -4.45 -0.39 7.14
C GLY A 135 -5.94 -0.16 7.22
N GLN A 136 -6.39 0.72 8.10
CA GLN A 136 -7.80 1.04 8.30
C GLN A 136 -8.14 2.36 7.62
N ALA A 137 -9.40 2.52 7.22
CA ALA A 137 -9.90 3.81 6.78
C ALA A 137 -9.88 4.80 7.96
N VAL A 138 -9.26 5.96 7.77
CA VAL A 138 -9.39 7.06 8.71
C VAL A 138 -10.80 7.61 8.59
N PRO A 139 -11.58 7.68 9.67
CA PRO A 139 -12.93 8.23 9.63
C PRO A 139 -12.88 9.68 9.15
N ALA A 140 -13.78 10.04 8.23
CA ALA A 140 -14.01 11.45 7.94
C ALA A 140 -14.55 12.10 9.21
N GLY A 141 -13.84 13.10 9.74
CA GLY A 141 -14.26 13.80 10.95
C GLY A 141 -15.69 14.33 10.82
N SER A 142 -16.46 14.20 11.89
CA SER A 142 -17.85 14.66 12.02
C SER A 142 -18.02 16.16 11.87
#